data_AF-A0A2J4YM29-F1
#
_entry.id   AF-A0A2J4YM29-F1
#
_cell.length_a   1.000
_cell.length_b   1.000
_cell.length_c   1.000
_cell.angle_alpha   90.00
_cell.angle_beta   90.00
_cell.angle_gamma   90.00
#
_symmetry.space_group_name_H-M   'P 1'
#
loop_
_entity.id
_entity.type
_entity.pdbx_description
1 polymer ?
#
loop_
_entity_poly.entity_id
_entity_poly.type
_entity_poly.pdbx_seq_one_letter_code
_entity_poly.pdbx_strand_id
1 'polypeptide(L)'
;TPVRMLLDKNGNNLAGQVEFESFNRQLSAVNRHTGSKLVNAVQQDVHAILQQGEGQVAKAAQALIDAARKEADDKLTAELSRLEALRAVNPNIRDDELAAIESNRQQVMDALAQAGWRLDALRLIVVTHQ
;
A
#
# COMPACT_ATOMS: atom_id res chain seq x y z
N THR A 1 0.30 3.03 -3.83
CA THR A 1 -0.35 1.72 -4.07
C THR A 1 -1.47 1.52 -3.07
N PRO A 2 -2.73 1.34 -3.49
CA PRO A 2 -3.82 1.07 -2.56
C PRO A 2 -3.76 -0.36 -2.01
N VAL A 3 -3.96 -0.52 -0.70
CA VAL A 3 -4.14 -1.82 -0.05
C VAL A 3 -5.59 -1.92 0.40
N ARG A 4 -6.40 -2.73 -0.30
CA ARG A 4 -7.79 -2.95 0.07
C ARG A 4 -7.87 -3.98 1.20
N MET A 5 -8.65 -3.65 2.23
CA MET A 5 -9.04 -4.59 3.28
C MET A 5 -10.56 -4.70 3.33
N LEU A 6 -11.06 -5.91 3.56
CA LEU A 6 -12.47 -6.18 3.81
C LEU A 6 -12.56 -6.98 5.10
N LEU A 7 -12.78 -6.29 6.21
CA LEU A 7 -12.77 -6.90 7.54
C LEU A 7 -14.19 -7.31 7.94
N ASP A 8 -14.34 -8.53 8.43
CA ASP A 8 -15.54 -8.95 9.16
C ASP A 8 -15.49 -8.48 10.63
N LYS A 9 -16.55 -8.77 11.39
CA LYS A 9 -16.65 -8.42 12.82
C LYS A 9 -15.58 -9.06 13.72
N ASN A 10 -14.90 -10.10 13.23
CA ASN A 10 -13.85 -10.81 13.96
C ASN A 10 -12.44 -10.36 13.52
N GLY A 11 -12.34 -9.39 12.60
CA GLY A 11 -11.08 -8.89 12.06
C GLY A 11 -10.51 -9.76 10.93
N ASN A 12 -11.24 -10.71 10.37
CA ASN A 12 -10.75 -11.50 9.24
C ASN A 12 -10.77 -10.68 7.95
N ASN A 13 -9.65 -10.63 7.23
CA ASN A 13 -9.58 -9.96 5.93
C ASN A 13 -10.04 -10.88 4.78
N LEU A 14 -11.16 -10.50 4.16
CA LEU A 14 -11.81 -11.19 3.06
C LEU A 14 -11.45 -10.60 1.68
N ALA A 15 -10.61 -9.56 1.62
CA ALA A 15 -10.33 -8.85 0.37
C ALA A 15 -9.70 -9.73 -0.72
N GLY A 16 -8.97 -10.78 -0.33
CA GLY A 16 -8.36 -11.73 -1.26
C GLY A 16 -9.37 -12.70 -1.89
N GLN A 17 -10.50 -12.98 -1.23
CA GLN A 17 -11.55 -13.85 -1.76
C GLN A 17 -12.68 -13.06 -2.44
N VAL A 18 -12.83 -11.77 -2.10
CA VAL A 18 -13.93 -10.93 -2.55
C VAL A 18 -13.43 -9.82 -3.47
N GLU A 19 -13.61 -10.02 -4.77
CA GLU A 19 -13.30 -9.02 -5.80
C GLU A 19 -14.12 -7.73 -5.62
N PHE A 20 -13.56 -6.58 -5.99
CA PHE A 20 -14.12 -5.26 -5.70
C PHE A 20 -15.37 -4.96 -6.52
N GLU A 21 -15.29 -5.09 -7.84
CA GLU A 21 -16.35 -4.68 -8.77
C GLU A 21 -17.59 -5.57 -8.65
N SER A 22 -17.40 -6.88 -8.49
CA SER A 22 -18.48 -7.84 -8.26
C SER A 22 -19.22 -7.54 -6.95
N PHE A 23 -18.47 -7.27 -5.88
CA PHE A 23 -19.05 -6.93 -4.58
C PHE A 23 -19.75 -5.57 -4.61
N ASN A 24 -19.12 -4.55 -5.20
CA ASN A 24 -19.67 -3.20 -5.26
C ASN A 24 -21.01 -3.13 -6.02
N ARG A 25 -21.17 -3.91 -7.09
CA ARG A 25 -22.41 -3.99 -7.87
C ARG A 25 -23.61 -4.56 -7.10
N GLN A 26 -23.37 -5.32 -6.04
CA GLN A 26 -24.43 -5.90 -5.20
C GLN A 26 -24.90 -4.95 -4.09
N LEU A 27 -24.23 -3.81 -3.90
CA LEU A 27 -24.50 -2.88 -2.82
C LEU A 27 -25.52 -1.83 -3.26
N SER A 28 -26.49 -1.59 -2.39
CA SER A 28 -27.46 -0.49 -2.52
C SER A 28 -27.18 0.58 -1.47
N ALA A 29 -27.35 1.85 -1.85
CA ALA A 29 -27.20 2.96 -0.91
C ALA A 29 -28.33 2.98 0.12
N VAL A 30 -28.00 3.29 1.37
CA VAL A 30 -28.97 3.47 2.45
C VAL A 30 -29.35 4.94 2.56
N ASN A 31 -30.60 5.25 2.94
CA ASN A 31 -31.00 6.64 3.15
C ASN A 31 -30.18 7.27 4.31
N ARG A 32 -30.00 8.59 4.26
CA ARG A 32 -29.14 9.35 5.19
C ARG A 32 -29.55 9.19 6.66
N HIS A 33 -30.85 9.13 6.95
CA HIS A 33 -31.36 9.05 8.32
C HIS A 33 -31.04 7.69 8.96
N THR A 34 -31.35 6.60 8.25
CA THR A 34 -31.05 5.23 8.66
C THR A 34 -29.54 5.00 8.75
N GLY A 35 -28.78 5.47 7.75
CA GLY A 35 -27.32 5.36 7.75
C GLY A 35 -26.68 6.02 8.97
N SER A 36 -27.12 7.22 9.36
CA SER A 36 -26.57 7.94 10.51
C SER A 36 -26.81 7.18 11.83
N LYS A 37 -28.01 6.59 12.01
CA LYS A 37 -28.33 5.79 13.20
C LYS A 37 -27.51 4.50 13.26
N LEU A 38 -27.34 3.82 12.13
CA LEU A 38 -26.55 2.59 12.04
C LEU A 38 -25.09 2.85 12.40
N VAL A 39 -24.47 3.88 11.81
CA VAL A 39 -23.07 4.24 12.10
C VAL A 39 -22.87 4.52 13.59
N ASN A 40 -23.76 5.29 14.22
CA ASN A 40 -23.67 5.57 15.65
C ASN A 40 -23.81 4.30 16.50
N ALA A 41 -24.66 3.36 16.10
CA ALA A 41 -24.87 2.11 16.83
C ALA A 41 -23.63 1.19 16.80
N VAL A 42 -22.89 1.16 15.68
CA VAL A 42 -21.73 0.27 15.49
C VAL A 42 -20.38 0.97 15.63
N GLN A 43 -20.35 2.22 16.07
CA GLN A 43 -19.12 3.02 16.12
C GLN A 43 -18.01 2.35 16.94
N GLN A 44 -18.36 1.79 18.10
CA GLN A 44 -17.41 1.09 18.96
C GLN A 44 -16.86 -0.17 18.29
N ASP A 45 -17.73 -0.96 17.66
CA ASP A 45 -17.33 -2.17 16.93
C ASP A 45 -16.40 -1.84 15.76
N VAL A 46 -16.72 -0.80 14.99
CA VAL A 46 -15.87 -0.33 13.89
C VAL A 46 -14.49 0.09 14.39
N HIS A 47 -14.42 0.78 15.53
CA HIS A 47 -13.13 1.16 16.11
C HIS A 47 -12.29 -0.05 16.50
N ALA A 48 -12.91 -1.07 17.11
CA ALA A 48 -12.23 -2.33 17.44
C ALA A 48 -11.75 -3.08 16.19
N ILE A 49 -12.57 -3.14 15.14
CA ILE A 49 -12.20 -3.77 13.87
C ILE A 49 -11.03 -3.03 13.20
N LEU A 50 -11.01 -1.70 13.24
CA LEU A 50 -9.90 -0.91 12.70
C LEU A 50 -8.59 -1.18 13.43
N GLN A 51 -8.61 -1.27 14.76
CA GLN A 51 -7.42 -1.65 15.55
C GLN A 51 -6.91 -3.06 15.20
N GLN A 52 -7.82 -4.02 14.96
CA GLN A 52 -7.44 -5.37 14.51
C GLN A 52 -6.86 -5.37 13.09
N GLY A 53 -7.34 -4.48 12.23
CA GLY A 53 -6.84 -4.30 10.87
C GLY A 53 -5.44 -3.69 10.79
N GLU A 54 -5.07 -2.86 11.77
CA GLU A 54 -3.79 -2.13 11.82
C GLU A 54 -2.58 -3.06 11.72
N GLY A 55 -2.57 -4.16 12.48
CA GLY A 55 -1.47 -5.13 12.41
C GLY A 55 -1.37 -5.83 11.04
N GLN A 56 -2.50 -6.11 10.40
CA GLN A 56 -2.55 -6.77 9.09
C GLN A 56 -2.11 -5.82 7.96
N VAL A 57 -2.58 -4.57 7.97
CA VAL A 57 -2.17 -3.57 6.97
C VAL A 57 -0.71 -3.19 7.14
N ALA A 58 -0.21 -3.06 8.37
CA ALA A 58 1.20 -2.77 8.61
C ALA A 58 2.10 -3.85 8.00
N LYS A 59 1.76 -5.13 8.18
CA LYS A 59 2.49 -6.24 7.55
C LYS A 59 2.41 -6.20 6.02
N ALA A 60 1.23 -5.94 5.45
CA ALA A 60 1.06 -5.85 4.01
C ALA A 60 1.80 -4.64 3.39
N ALA A 61 1.77 -3.49 4.07
CA ALA A 61 2.50 -2.29 3.68
C ALA A 61 4.01 -2.53 3.73
N GLN A 62 4.51 -3.15 4.80
CA GLN A 62 5.93 -3.48 4.92
C GLN A 62 6.39 -4.41 3.78
N ALA A 63 5.59 -5.43 3.44
CA ALA A 63 5.92 -6.32 2.33
C ALA A 63 6.00 -5.60 0.97
N LEU A 64 5.13 -4.60 0.73
CA LEU A 64 5.19 -3.77 -0.47
C LEU A 64 6.43 -2.86 -0.47
N ILE A 65 6.77 -2.28 0.67
CA ILE A 65 7.97 -1.44 0.83
C ILE A 65 9.23 -2.29 0.58
N ASP A 66 9.32 -3.47 1.19
CA ASP A 66 10.47 -4.35 1.04
C ASP A 66 10.64 -4.83 -0.41
N ALA A 67 9.54 -5.18 -1.08
CA ALA A 67 9.55 -5.52 -2.50
C ALA A 67 10.03 -4.34 -3.37
N ALA A 68 9.52 -3.14 -3.11
CA ALA A 68 9.94 -1.93 -3.84
C ALA A 68 11.41 -1.58 -3.59
N ARG A 69 11.91 -1.75 -2.35
CA ARG A 69 13.32 -1.56 -2.01
C ARG A 69 14.20 -2.54 -2.75
N LYS A 70 13.82 -3.81 -2.77
CA LYS A 70 14.55 -4.84 -3.51
C LYS A 70 14.58 -4.53 -5.01
N GLU A 71 13.44 -4.19 -5.60
CA GLU A 71 13.36 -3.87 -7.03
C GLU A 71 14.18 -2.62 -7.38
N ALA A 72 14.12 -1.58 -6.55
CA ALA A 72 14.91 -0.36 -6.73
C ALA A 72 16.41 -0.64 -6.63
N ASP A 73 16.82 -1.41 -5.62
CA ASP A 73 18.22 -1.78 -5.42
C ASP A 73 18.77 -2.61 -6.58
N ASP A 74 18.03 -3.65 -6.98
CA ASP A 74 18.42 -4.55 -8.08
C ASP A 74 18.58 -3.76 -9.40
N LYS A 75 17.64 -2.84 -9.71
CA LYS A 75 17.71 -2.02 -10.94
C LYS A 75 18.83 -0.98 -10.91
N LEU A 76 18.96 -0.24 -9.81
CA LEU A 76 19.94 0.85 -9.72
C LEU A 76 21.36 0.31 -9.62
N THR A 77 21.56 -0.81 -8.93
CA THR A 77 22.86 -1.50 -8.88
C THR A 77 23.23 -2.06 -10.25
N ALA A 78 22.29 -2.68 -10.96
CA ALA A 78 22.55 -3.16 -12.32
C ALA A 78 22.94 -2.02 -13.28
N GLU A 79 22.27 -0.87 -13.19
CA GLU A 79 22.62 0.30 -14.01
C GLU A 79 23.97 0.90 -13.62
N LEU A 80 24.29 0.97 -12.33
CA LEU A 80 25.60 1.40 -11.85
C LEU A 80 26.72 0.51 -12.44
N SER A 81 26.58 -0.81 -12.31
CA SER A 81 27.55 -1.77 -12.88
C SER A 81 27.66 -1.64 -14.40
N ARG A 82 26.56 -1.36 -15.11
CA ARG A 82 26.58 -1.11 -16.55
C ARG A 82 27.38 0.14 -16.90
N LEU A 83 27.19 1.23 -16.16
CA LEU A 83 27.92 2.50 -16.37
C LEU A 83 29.40 2.37 -16.02
N GLU A 84 29.74 1.65 -14.94
CA GLU A 84 31.13 1.34 -14.58
C GLU A 84 31.84 0.56 -15.68
N ALA A 85 31.18 -0.47 -16.23
CA ALA A 85 31.71 -1.26 -17.33
C ALA A 85 31.91 -0.43 -18.59
N LEU A 86 30.96 0.45 -18.92
CA LEU A 86 31.10 1.36 -20.07
C LEU A 86 32.21 2.38 -19.85
N ARG A 87 32.40 2.88 -18.63
CA ARG A 87 33.48 3.83 -18.31
C ARG A 87 34.86 3.22 -18.54
N ALA A 88 35.03 1.95 -18.17
CA ALA A 88 36.29 1.24 -18.38
C ALA A 88 36.71 1.16 -19.86
N VAL A 89 35.75 1.25 -20.79
CA VAL A 89 35.98 1.17 -22.24
C VAL A 89 35.73 2.49 -22.99
N ASN A 90 35.15 3.51 -22.34
CA ASN A 90 34.82 4.80 -22.94
C ASN A 90 35.17 5.98 -22.01
N PRO A 91 36.28 6.70 -22.27
CA PRO A 91 36.74 7.82 -21.45
C PRO A 91 35.82 9.06 -21.51
N ASN A 92 34.76 9.06 -22.34
CA ASN A 92 33.79 10.15 -22.38
C ASN A 92 32.74 10.09 -21.25
N ILE A 93 32.65 8.96 -20.52
CA ILE A 93 31.74 8.82 -19.39
C ILE A 93 32.32 9.57 -18.19
N ARG A 94 31.52 10.49 -17.64
CA ARG A 94 31.96 11.39 -16.58
C ARG A 94 31.70 10.77 -15.22
N ASP A 95 32.57 11.09 -14.26
CA ASP A 95 32.37 10.72 -12.85
C ASP A 95 31.04 11.23 -12.29
N ASP A 96 30.55 12.37 -12.79
CA ASP A 96 29.28 12.97 -12.38
C ASP A 96 28.07 12.06 -12.64
N GLU A 97 28.09 11.25 -13.69
CA GLU A 97 26.97 10.36 -14.05
C GLU A 97 26.87 9.18 -13.08
N LEU A 98 28.01 8.61 -12.68
CA LEU A 98 28.08 7.56 -11.66
C LEU A 98 27.65 8.09 -10.29
N ALA A 99 28.16 9.28 -9.91
CA ALA A 99 27.80 9.93 -8.65
C ALA A 99 26.29 10.26 -8.59
N ALA A 100 25.69 10.67 -9.71
CA ALA A 100 24.26 10.94 -9.79
C ALA A 100 23.42 9.66 -9.55
N ILE A 101 23.79 8.53 -10.17
CA ILE A 101 23.07 7.25 -9.97
C ILE A 101 23.22 6.74 -8.55
N GLU A 102 24.42 6.82 -7.97
CA GLU A 102 24.66 6.38 -6.59
C GLU A 102 23.91 7.26 -5.57
N SER A 103 23.94 8.59 -5.77
CA SER A 103 23.15 9.52 -4.97
C SER A 103 21.65 9.25 -5.08
N ASN A 104 21.14 9.01 -6.30
CA ASN A 104 19.75 8.65 -6.52
C ASN A 104 19.37 7.33 -5.81
N ARG A 105 20.22 6.31 -5.89
CA ARG A 105 20.02 5.05 -5.17
C ARG A 105 19.89 5.27 -3.66
N GLN A 106 20.79 6.05 -3.08
CA GLN A 106 20.73 6.35 -1.64
C GLN A 106 19.43 7.09 -1.29
N GLN A 107 19.07 8.12 -2.05
CA GLN A 107 17.85 8.90 -1.82
C GLN A 107 16.58 8.05 -1.93
N VAL A 108 16.49 7.17 -2.93
CA VAL A 108 15.36 6.26 -3.09
C VAL A 108 15.26 5.29 -1.92
N MET A 109 16.38 4.72 -1.48
CA MET A 109 16.40 3.78 -0.36
C MET A 109 16.01 4.44 0.97
N ASP A 110 16.43 5.68 1.20
CA ASP A 110 16.07 6.46 2.38
C ASP A 110 14.59 6.87 2.35
N ALA A 111 14.09 7.29 1.18
CA ALA A 111 12.68 7.63 0.99
C ALA A 111 11.76 6.41 1.20
N LEU A 112 12.15 5.24 0.68
CA LEU A 112 11.40 3.99 0.88
C LEU A 112 11.46 3.50 2.33
N ALA A 113 12.56 3.73 3.04
CA ALA A 113 12.66 3.40 4.47
C ALA A 113 11.73 4.24 5.35
N GLN A 114 11.42 5.47 4.92
CA GLN A 114 10.50 6.38 5.62
C GLN A 114 9.04 6.24 5.14
N ALA A 115 8.79 5.39 4.15
CA ALA A 115 7.44 5.18 3.63
C ALA A 115 6.53 4.58 4.71
N GLY A 116 5.37 5.20 4.90
CA GLY A 116 4.33 4.72 5.81
C GLY A 116 3.04 4.35 5.08
N TRP A 117 2.04 3.98 5.85
CA TRP A 117 0.68 3.75 5.37
C TRP A 117 -0.30 4.65 6.14
N ARG A 118 -1.45 4.92 5.53
CA ARG A 118 -2.55 5.67 6.15
C ARG A 118 -3.88 5.13 5.66
N LEU A 119 -4.92 5.27 6.47
CA LEU A 119 -6.29 5.01 6.04
C LEU A 119 -6.79 6.16 5.16
N ASP A 120 -7.02 5.88 3.88
CA ASP A 120 -7.46 6.89 2.90
C ASP A 120 -8.98 6.92 2.71
N ALA A 121 -9.63 5.75 2.75
CA ALA A 121 -11.06 5.61 2.58
C ALA A 121 -11.64 4.51 3.48
N LEU A 122 -12.87 4.70 3.95
CA LEU A 122 -13.64 3.73 4.74
C LEU A 122 -15.08 3.67 4.23
N ARG A 123 -15.59 2.45 4.06
CA ARG A 123 -17.00 2.20 3.73
C ARG A 123 -17.60 1.18 4.69
N LEU A 124 -18.65 1.56 5.39
CA LEU A 124 -19.43 0.64 6.22
C LEU A 124 -20.43 -0.12 5.33
N ILE A 125 -20.44 -1.45 5.42
CA ILE A 125 -21.41 -2.30 4.76
C ILE A 125 -22.28 -2.96 5.83
N VAL A 126 -23.59 -2.90 5.66
CA VAL A 126 -24.57 -3.50 6.57
C VAL A 126 -25.46 -4.42 5.74
N VAL A 127 -25.69 -5.63 6.25
CA VAL A 127 -26.64 -6.58 5.65
C VAL A 127 -28.00 -6.35 6.28
N THR A 128 -29.01 -6.11 5.45
CA THR A 128 -30.41 -5.98 5.89
C THR A 128 -31.25 -7.06 5.21
N HIS A 129 -32.03 -7.81 5.98
CA HIS A 129 -33.10 -8.63 5.43
C HIS A 129 -34.31 -7.72 5.20
N GLN A 130 -34.45 -7.18 4.00
CA GLN A 130 -35.71 -6.60 3.53
C GLN A 130 -36.29 -7.52 2.47
#